data_AF-A0A4R7K193-F1
#
_entry.id   AF-A0A4R7K193-F1
#
_cell.length_a   1.000
_cell.length_b   1.000
_cell.length_c   1.000
_cell.angle_alpha   90.00
_cell.angle_beta   90.00
_cell.angle_gamma   90.00
#
_symmetry.space_group_name_H-M   'P 1'
#
loop_
_entity.id
_entity.type
_entity.pdbx_description
1 polymer ?
#
loop_
_entity_poly.entity_id
_entity_poly.type
_entity_poly.pdbx_seq_one_letter_code
_entity_poly.pdbx_strand_id
1 'polypeptide(L)'
;MSKTVFRNYDVTSIKALLKEIGKERYECALKDNGLFENKPISMDGFFVEYETDTHDVNLYYKYPSRVVCYIMPVLGFWNVPNDFWVRERK
;
A
#
# COMPACT_ATOMS: atom_id res chain seq x y z
N MET A 1 -0.95 -21.10 9.45
CA MET A 1 -2.28 -20.52 9.70
C MET A 1 -2.57 -19.56 8.57
N SER A 2 -3.78 -19.56 8.01
CA SER A 2 -4.14 -18.58 6.98
C SER A 2 -4.40 -17.24 7.67
N LYS A 3 -3.70 -16.19 7.26
CA LYS A 3 -3.94 -14.82 7.75
C LYS A 3 -5.09 -14.22 6.95
N THR A 4 -6.05 -13.61 7.63
CA THR A 4 -7.09 -12.83 6.94
C THR A 4 -6.54 -11.43 6.73
N VAL A 5 -6.57 -10.96 5.49
CA VAL A 5 -6.21 -9.58 5.15
C VAL A 5 -7.33 -8.97 4.32
N PHE A 6 -7.47 -7.66 4.37
CA PHE A 6 -8.36 -6.92 3.50
C PHE A 6 -7.52 -6.05 2.59
N ARG A 7 -7.84 -6.02 1.29
CA ARG A 7 -7.12 -5.22 0.30
C ARG A 7 -8.03 -4.21 -0.35
N ASN A 8 -7.49 -3.03 -0.59
CA ASN A 8 -8.15 -1.94 -1.29
C ASN A 8 -7.33 -1.47 -2.49
N TYR A 9 -7.96 -1.45 -3.66
CA TYR A 9 -7.34 -1.11 -4.94
C TYR A 9 -7.86 0.21 -5.53
N ASP A 10 -8.58 1.03 -4.74
CA ASP A 10 -9.09 2.30 -5.25
C ASP A 10 -7.95 3.28 -5.51
N VAL A 11 -7.61 3.40 -6.80
CA VAL A 11 -6.58 4.30 -7.30
C VAL A 11 -6.87 5.75 -6.94
N THR A 12 -8.13 6.15 -6.77
CA THR A 12 -8.52 7.52 -6.43
C THR A 12 -8.08 7.88 -5.01
N SER A 13 -8.48 7.08 -4.02
CA SER A 13 -8.03 7.24 -2.63
C SER A 13 -6.52 7.08 -2.50
N ILE A 14 -5.92 6.09 -3.16
CA ILE A 14 -4.46 5.87 -3.11
C ILE A 14 -3.70 7.06 -3.68
N LYS A 15 -4.18 7.68 -4.77
CA LYS A 15 -3.57 8.88 -5.34
C LYS A 15 -3.66 10.06 -4.37
N ALA A 16 -4.78 10.21 -3.67
CA ALA A 16 -4.91 11.23 -2.64
C ALA A 16 -3.98 10.96 -1.44
N LEU A 17 -3.86 9.70 -1.03
CA LEU A 17 -2.95 9.24 0.01
C LEU A 17 -1.48 9.51 -0.33
N LEU A 18 -1.04 9.21 -1.56
CA LEU A 18 0.33 9.51 -2.01
C LEU A 18 0.62 11.02 -2.02
N LYS A 19 -0.38 11.85 -2.37
CA LYS A 19 -0.25 13.31 -2.28
C LYS A 19 -0.12 13.79 -0.84
N GLU A 20 -0.87 13.18 0.09
CA GLU A 20 -0.82 13.50 1.52
C GLU A 20 0.50 13.08 2.16
N ILE A 21 1.02 11.89 1.82
CA ILE A 21 2.35 11.42 2.26
C ILE A 21 3.43 12.39 1.81
N GLY A 22 3.32 12.89 0.58
CA GLY A 22 4.28 13.82 0.00
C GLY A 22 5.52 13.10 -0.54
N LYS A 23 6.19 13.77 -1.50
CA LYS A 23 7.29 13.18 -2.27
C LYS A 23 8.46 12.71 -1.38
N GLU A 24 8.90 13.56 -0.44
CA GLU A 24 10.08 13.27 0.38
C GLU A 24 9.89 12.04 1.25
N ARG A 25 8.77 11.96 1.99
CA ARG A 25 8.47 10.81 2.85
C ARG A 25 8.32 9.52 2.04
N TYR A 26 7.66 9.62 0.89
CA TYR A 26 7.48 8.50 -0.01
C TYR A 26 8.82 7.98 -0.57
N GLU A 27 9.70 8.87 -1.03
CA GLU A 27 11.02 8.47 -1.55
C GLU A 27 11.91 7.88 -0.45
N CYS A 28 11.85 8.41 0.78
CA CYS A 28 12.50 7.80 1.93
C CYS A 28 11.97 6.38 2.21
N ALA A 29 10.65 6.21 2.24
CA ALA A 29 10.04 4.90 2.44
C ALA A 29 10.44 3.88 1.37
N LEU A 30 10.51 4.28 0.10
CA LEU A 30 11.02 3.42 -0.96
C LEU A 30 12.49 3.03 -0.73
N LYS A 31 13.32 3.97 -0.26
CA LYS A 31 14.74 3.72 0.03
C LYS A 31 14.93 2.77 1.20
N ASP A 32 14.19 2.96 2.28
CA ASP A 32 14.26 2.11 3.48
C ASP A 32 13.86 0.66 3.17
N ASN A 33 12.99 0.45 2.18
CA ASN A 33 12.56 -0.87 1.72
C ASN A 33 13.37 -1.43 0.54
N GLY A 34 14.44 -0.76 0.11
CA GLY A 34 15.28 -1.20 -1.03
C GLY A 34 14.58 -1.12 -2.39
N LEU A 35 13.48 -0.37 -2.50
CA LEU A 35 12.70 -0.17 -3.73
C LEU A 35 13.09 1.10 -4.49
N PHE A 36 14.15 1.80 -4.06
CA PHE A 36 14.54 3.07 -4.69
C PHE A 36 15.03 2.90 -6.13
N GLU A 37 15.72 1.79 -6.43
CA GLU A 37 16.19 1.46 -7.78
C GLU A 37 15.07 0.85 -8.65
N ASN A 38 14.11 0.18 -8.02
CA ASN A 38 12.94 -0.41 -8.66
C ASN A 38 11.70 0.36 -8.21
N LYS A 39 11.51 1.57 -8.73
CA LYS A 39 10.35 2.40 -8.35
C LYS A 39 9.06 1.83 -8.93
N PRO A 40 7.91 2.04 -8.25
CA PRO A 40 6.59 1.75 -8.82
C PRO A 40 6.42 2.35 -10.22
N ILE A 41 5.95 1.52 -11.16
CA ILE A 41 5.94 1.82 -12.61
C ILE A 41 4.66 2.56 -13.01
N SER A 42 3.53 2.19 -12.42
CA SER A 42 2.20 2.73 -12.70
C SER A 42 1.37 2.81 -11.42
N MET A 43 0.25 3.52 -11.47
CA MET A 43 -0.67 3.61 -10.32
C MET A 43 -1.44 2.31 -10.06
N ASP A 44 -1.64 1.47 -11.08
CA ASP A 44 -2.50 0.28 -11.00
C ASP A 44 -1.96 -0.82 -10.09
N GLY A 45 -0.66 -0.78 -9.79
CA GLY A 45 -0.02 -1.75 -8.89
C GLY A 45 -0.19 -1.42 -7.42
N PHE A 46 -0.61 -0.20 -7.06
CA PHE A 46 -0.74 0.19 -5.65
C PHE A 46 -2.00 -0.39 -5.03
N PHE A 47 -1.89 -0.77 -3.77
CA PHE A 47 -3.03 -1.16 -2.96
C PHE A 47 -2.73 -0.97 -1.47
N VAL A 48 -3.78 -0.78 -0.68
CA VAL A 48 -3.68 -0.75 0.78
C VAL A 48 -4.10 -2.13 1.30
N GLU A 49 -3.33 -2.69 2.23
CA GLU A 49 -3.65 -3.93 2.91
C GLU A 49 -3.87 -3.63 4.40
N TYR A 50 -4.98 -4.15 4.94
CA TYR A 50 -5.28 -4.17 6.36
C TYR A 50 -5.13 -5.61 6.88
N GLU A 51 -4.22 -5.81 7.83
CA GLU A 51 -3.98 -7.11 8.46
C GLU A 51 -4.82 -7.21 9.75
N THR A 52 -5.72 -8.19 9.82
CA THR A 52 -6.69 -8.28 10.95
C THR A 52 -6.05 -8.63 12.28
N ASP A 53 -4.93 -9.35 12.25
CA ASP A 53 -4.31 -9.88 13.46
C ASP A 53 -3.51 -8.79 14.17
N THR A 54 -2.74 -8.00 13.41
CA THR A 54 -1.91 -6.91 13.94
C THR A 54 -2.61 -5.55 13.93
N HIS A 55 -3.73 -5.43 13.22
CA HIS A 55 -4.44 -4.17 12.97
C HIS A 55 -3.63 -3.13 12.18
N ASP A 56 -2.62 -3.58 11.45
CA ASP A 56 -1.79 -2.70 10.63
C ASP A 56 -2.48 -2.34 9.32
N VAL A 57 -2.37 -1.07 8.92
CA VAL A 57 -2.81 -0.57 7.61
C VAL A 57 -1.57 -0.10 6.85
N ASN A 58 -1.28 -0.80 5.76
CA ASN A 58 0.00 -0.69 5.06
C ASN A 58 -0.21 -0.47 3.57
N LEU A 59 0.63 0.39 2.97
CA LEU A 59 0.66 0.61 1.53
C LEU A 59 1.62 -0.39 0.88
N TYR A 60 1.15 -1.03 -0.18
CA TYR A 60 1.89 -2.00 -0.97
C TYR A 60 1.89 -1.64 -2.45
N TYR A 61 2.85 -2.21 -3.17
CA TYR A 61 2.90 -2.19 -4.62
C TYR A 61 3.10 -3.58 -5.20
N LYS A 62 2.29 -3.94 -6.19
CA LYS A 62 2.39 -5.18 -6.96
C LYS A 62 2.98 -4.89 -8.34
N TYR A 63 4.15 -5.45 -8.60
CA TYR A 63 4.80 -5.38 -9.90
C TYR A 63 4.11 -6.30 -10.92
N PRO A 64 4.25 -6.04 -12.24
CA PRO A 64 3.80 -6.95 -13.29
C PRO A 64 4.37 -8.38 -13.18
N SER A 65 5.56 -8.51 -12.60
CA SER A 65 6.19 -9.79 -12.22
C SER A 65 5.47 -10.53 -11.09
N ARG A 66 4.36 -9.99 -10.57
CA ARG A 66 3.54 -10.47 -9.45
C ARG A 66 4.22 -10.39 -8.07
N VAL A 67 5.41 -9.80 -7.99
CA VAL A 67 6.07 -9.51 -6.73
C VAL A 67 5.32 -8.39 -6.01
N VAL A 68 4.97 -8.62 -4.76
CA VAL A 68 4.31 -7.65 -3.87
C VAL A 68 5.36 -7.11 -2.91
N CYS A 69 5.49 -5.78 -2.88
CA CYS A 69 6.45 -5.10 -2.03
C CYS A 69 5.72 -4.17 -1.06
N TYR A 70 6.14 -4.22 0.20
CA TYR A 70 5.71 -3.27 1.22
C TYR A 70 6.40 -1.92 1.00
N ILE A 71 5.66 -0.83 1.19
CA ILE A 71 6.20 0.53 1.08
C ILE A 71 6.24 1.18 2.45
N MET A 72 5.10 1.36 3.12
CA MET A 72 5.06 2.06 4.40
C MET A 72 3.74 1.83 5.14
N PRO A 73 3.69 2.07 6.46
CA PRO A 73 2.43 2.09 7.19
C PRO A 73 1.70 3.39 6.87
N VAL A 74 0.39 3.30 6.70
CA VAL A 74 -0.47 4.43 6.36
C VAL A 74 -1.62 4.61 7.35
N LEU A 75 -1.53 3.98 8.52
CA LEU A 75 -2.42 4.25 9.63
C LEU A 75 -2.28 5.71 10.09
N GLY A 76 -3.41 6.42 10.20
CA GLY A 76 -3.46 7.83 10.63
C GLY A 76 -3.44 8.87 9.51
N PHE A 77 -3.32 8.46 8.24
CA PHE A 77 -3.53 9.35 7.10
C PHE A 77 -5.04 9.51 6.84
N TRP A 78 -5.44 10.68 6.36
CA TRP A 78 -6.86 11.02 6.11
C TRP A 78 -7.42 10.34 4.88
N ASN A 79 -6.59 10.09 3.87
CA ASN A 79 -7.00 9.52 2.60
C ASN A 79 -6.92 7.99 2.52
N VAL A 80 -6.86 7.30 3.68
CA VAL A 80 -7.00 5.84 3.70
C VAL A 80 -8.39 5.45 3.16
N PRO A 81 -8.48 4.49 2.23
CA PRO A 81 -9.76 4.08 1.66
C PRO A 81 -10.74 3.56 2.72
N ASN A 82 -12.00 4.02 2.69
CA ASN A 82 -13.03 3.56 3.61
C ASN A 82 -13.90 2.42 3.02
N ASP A 83 -14.09 2.42 1.69
CA ASP A 83 -15.02 1.53 0.98
C ASP A 83 -14.29 0.57 0.03
N PHE A 84 -14.98 -0.49 -0.43
CA PHE A 84 -14.49 -1.47 -1.43
C PHE A 84 -13.32 -2.35 -0.98
N TRP A 85 -13.21 -2.61 0.32
CA TRP A 85 -12.26 -3.58 0.85
C TRP A 85 -12.65 -5.01 0.45
N VAL A 86 -11.71 -5.72 -0.16
CA VAL A 86 -11.86 -7.12 -0.56
C VAL A 86 -11.16 -7.99 0.47
N ARG A 87 -11.89 -8.95 1.04
CA ARG A 87 -11.30 -9.94 1.95
C ARG A 87 -10.47 -10.94 1.16
N GLU A 88 -9.22 -11.11 1.55
CA GLU A 88 -8.30 -12.11 1.02
C GLU A 88 -7.75 -13.02 2.13
N ARG A 89 -7.32 -14.22 1.73
CA ARG A 89 -6.65 -15.20 2.60
C ARG A 89 -5.20 -15.32 2.15
N LYS A 90 -4.28 -15.08 3.08
CA LYS A 90 -2.83 -15.15 2.91
C LYS A 90 -2.24 -16.34 3.66
#